data_AF-A0A3A8GC52-F1
#
_entry.id   AF-A0A3A8GC52-F1
#
_cell.length_a   1.000
_cell.length_b   1.000
_cell.length_c   1.000
_cell.angle_alpha   90.00
_cell.angle_beta   90.00
_cell.angle_gamma   90.00
#
_symmetry.space_group_name_H-M   'P 1'
#
loop_
_entity.id
_entity.type
_entity.pdbx_description
1 polymer ?
#
loop_
_entity_poly.entity_id
_entity_poly.type
_entity_poly.pdbx_seq_one_letter_code
_entity_poly.pdbx_strand_id
1 'polypeptide(L)'
;PPVAAPPPTIAQTPTPPPVTPTTVSDTPAKVDTPVQPTAPGKTVVKTSGKTQSPRIPLEPTDDIALSALKEARAADALNDVDTGVRMAQRSYAAQKNLAAHHLAIKLRCQSKDMVNGPAELSKVSKTDLPARLVELCRSNGVELPK
;
A
#
# COMPACT_ATOMS: atom_id res chain seq x y z
N PRO A 1 -47.60 37.14 -22.77
CA PRO A 1 -46.49 36.59 -23.59
C PRO A 1 -45.41 35.98 -22.67
N PRO A 2 -45.12 34.66 -22.75
CA PRO A 2 -44.02 34.10 -21.99
C PRO A 2 -42.70 34.39 -22.72
N VAL A 3 -41.79 35.07 -22.02
CA VAL A 3 -40.43 35.37 -22.47
C VAL A 3 -39.60 34.10 -22.33
N ALA A 4 -39.03 33.62 -23.44
CA ALA A 4 -38.16 32.46 -23.46
C ALA A 4 -36.89 32.71 -22.62
N ALA A 5 -36.59 31.81 -21.69
CA ALA A 5 -35.34 31.81 -20.95
C ALA A 5 -34.19 31.35 -21.86
N PRO A 6 -32.98 31.95 -21.75
CA PRO A 6 -31.82 31.54 -22.53
C PRO A 6 -31.32 30.15 -22.12
N PRO A 7 -30.66 29.39 -23.03
CA PRO A 7 -30.14 28.06 -22.74
C PRO A 7 -28.96 28.11 -21.74
N PRO A 8 -28.70 27.03 -20.98
CA PRO A 8 -27.64 27.00 -19.97
C PRO A 8 -26.24 26.98 -20.60
N THR A 9 -25.35 27.82 -20.06
CA THR A 9 -23.92 27.87 -20.38
C THR A 9 -23.23 26.58 -19.90
N ILE A 10 -22.61 25.84 -20.82
CA ILE A 10 -21.71 24.73 -20.49
C ILE A 10 -20.42 25.32 -19.92
N ALA A 11 -20.19 25.14 -18.62
CA ALA A 11 -18.92 25.49 -17.99
C ALA A 11 -17.84 24.53 -18.49
N GLN A 12 -16.82 25.09 -19.15
CA GLN A 12 -15.67 24.36 -19.67
C GLN A 12 -14.79 23.85 -18.52
N THR A 13 -14.45 22.57 -18.55
CA THR A 13 -13.51 21.91 -17.67
C THR A 13 -12.11 22.54 -17.84
N PRO A 14 -11.40 22.91 -16.76
CA PRO A 14 -10.03 23.39 -16.90
C PRO A 14 -9.10 22.25 -17.34
N THR A 15 -8.36 22.48 -18.42
CA THR A 15 -7.27 21.62 -18.91
C THR A 15 -6.11 21.55 -17.91
N PRO A 16 -5.46 20.38 -17.74
CA PRO A 16 -4.27 20.27 -16.89
C PRO A 16 -3.10 21.11 -17.45
N PRO A 17 -2.18 21.59 -16.59
CA PRO A 17 -1.02 22.36 -17.03
C PRO A 17 -0.04 21.52 -17.86
N PRO A 18 0.72 22.13 -18.79
CA PRO A 18 1.70 21.42 -19.60
C PRO A 18 2.89 20.93 -18.76
N VAL A 19 3.27 19.67 -18.96
CA VAL A 19 4.52 19.10 -18.43
C VAL A 19 5.69 19.48 -19.35
N THR A 20 6.63 20.27 -18.85
CA THR A 20 7.93 20.51 -19.50
C THR A 20 8.89 19.37 -19.20
N PRO A 21 9.50 18.71 -20.22
CA PRO A 21 10.60 17.79 -20.00
C PRO A 21 11.91 18.58 -19.86
N THR A 22 12.51 18.60 -18.66
CA THR A 22 13.86 19.12 -18.50
C THR A 22 14.86 18.08 -19.00
N THR A 23 15.35 18.29 -20.21
CA THR A 23 16.53 17.63 -20.77
C THR A 23 17.76 18.34 -20.22
N VAL A 24 18.66 17.61 -19.57
CA VAL A 24 20.06 18.02 -19.47
C VAL A 24 20.90 16.81 -19.88
N SER A 25 21.38 16.85 -21.11
CA SER A 25 22.50 16.04 -21.58
C SER A 25 23.78 16.81 -21.27
N ASP A 26 24.75 16.18 -20.61
CA ASP A 26 26.15 16.31 -21.00
C ASP A 26 26.98 15.14 -20.43
N THR A 27 27.85 14.61 -21.29
CA THR A 27 28.68 13.40 -21.18
C THR A 27 30.15 13.86 -21.27
N PRO A 28 31.23 13.04 -21.18
CA PRO A 28 31.65 11.95 -20.28
C PRO A 28 32.96 12.30 -19.50
N ALA A 29 33.32 11.50 -18.48
CA ALA A 29 34.74 11.32 -18.11
C ALA A 29 35.00 9.85 -17.73
N LYS A 30 36.11 9.34 -18.26
CA LYS A 30 36.51 7.94 -18.37
C LYS A 30 37.74 7.72 -17.46
N VAL A 31 37.86 6.52 -16.89
CA VAL A 31 39.05 5.89 -16.25
C VAL A 31 39.37 6.48 -14.85
N ASP A 32 39.46 5.71 -13.75
CA ASP A 32 40.38 4.59 -13.53
C ASP A 32 39.88 3.62 -12.43
N THR A 33 40.19 2.33 -12.61
CA THR A 33 39.99 1.25 -11.63
C THR A 33 41.21 1.17 -10.71
N PRO A 34 41.03 0.89 -9.40
CA PRO A 34 41.78 -0.26 -8.90
C PRO A 34 40.99 -1.12 -7.89
N VAL A 35 40.95 -2.42 -8.22
CA VAL A 35 41.21 -3.59 -7.36
C VAL A 35 40.71 -3.55 -5.91
N GLN A 36 39.59 -4.24 -5.69
CA GLN A 36 39.33 -5.25 -4.64
C GLN A 36 40.31 -5.34 -3.46
N PRO A 37 39.78 -5.30 -2.22
CA PRO A 37 40.03 -6.38 -1.28
C PRO A 37 38.76 -7.20 -1.02
N THR A 38 38.89 -8.50 -1.27
CA THR A 38 37.94 -9.56 -0.98
C THR A 38 37.64 -9.56 0.52
N ALA A 39 36.40 -9.22 0.91
CA ALA A 39 35.93 -9.53 2.26
C ALA A 39 35.70 -11.06 2.35
N PRO A 40 36.33 -11.76 3.30
CA PRO A 40 36.11 -13.18 3.50
C PRO A 40 34.82 -13.39 4.32
N GLY A 41 33.98 -14.32 3.88
CA GLY A 41 32.98 -14.96 4.76
C GLY A 41 31.51 -14.70 4.45
N LYS A 42 31.06 -14.93 3.22
CA LYS A 42 29.68 -15.41 3.00
C LYS A 42 29.74 -16.85 2.49
N THR A 43 29.99 -17.79 3.39
CA THR A 43 29.69 -19.19 3.10
C THR A 43 28.27 -19.48 3.56
N VAL A 44 27.39 -19.43 2.56
CA VAL A 44 26.02 -19.90 2.47
C VAL A 44 25.72 -21.03 3.47
N VAL A 45 24.94 -20.72 4.51
CA VAL A 45 24.23 -21.75 5.28
C VAL A 45 23.13 -22.28 4.36
N LYS A 46 23.37 -23.48 3.83
CA LYS A 46 22.42 -24.26 3.06
C LYS A 46 21.41 -24.89 4.03
N THR A 47 20.49 -24.09 4.57
CA THR A 47 19.30 -24.62 5.23
C THR A 47 18.30 -24.99 4.14
N SER A 48 18.33 -26.26 3.74
CA SER A 48 17.25 -26.93 3.03
C SER A 48 16.00 -26.98 3.92
N GLY A 49 15.34 -25.84 4.09
CA GLY A 49 13.98 -25.73 4.55
C GLY A 49 13.21 -25.08 3.42
N LYS A 50 12.29 -25.80 2.79
CA LYS A 50 11.23 -25.18 1.99
C LYS A 50 10.34 -24.37 2.94
N THR A 51 10.84 -23.25 3.45
CA THR A 51 9.96 -22.18 3.89
C THR A 51 9.33 -21.70 2.60
N GLN A 52 8.08 -22.09 2.36
CA GLN A 52 7.30 -21.49 1.27
C GLN A 52 7.39 -19.99 1.50
N SER A 53 8.14 -19.30 0.64
CA SER A 53 8.12 -17.84 0.64
C SER A 53 6.65 -17.44 0.62
N PRO A 54 6.21 -16.55 1.53
CA PRO A 54 4.84 -16.09 1.55
C PRO A 54 4.47 -15.69 0.12
N ARG A 55 3.32 -16.17 -0.36
CA ARG A 55 2.87 -15.91 -1.73
C ARG A 55 2.68 -14.40 -1.99
N ILE A 56 2.63 -13.63 -0.90
CA ILE A 56 2.49 -12.17 -0.85
C ILE A 56 3.64 -11.65 0.03
N PRO A 57 4.46 -10.68 -0.43
CA PRO A 57 5.50 -10.09 0.41
C PRO A 57 4.90 -9.36 1.62
N LEU A 58 5.66 -9.27 2.71
CA LEU A 58 5.20 -8.55 3.90
C LEU A 58 5.11 -7.05 3.62
N GLU A 59 6.24 -6.42 3.31
CA GLU A 59 6.31 -5.02 2.88
C GLU A 59 6.29 -4.93 1.34
N PRO A 60 5.73 -3.87 0.77
CA PRO A 60 5.85 -3.60 -0.66
C PRO A 60 7.27 -3.18 -1.03
N THR A 61 7.61 -3.37 -2.30
CA THR A 61 8.86 -2.89 -2.94
C THR A 61 8.58 -1.87 -4.03
N ASP A 62 7.35 -1.82 -4.54
CA ASP A 62 6.88 -0.80 -5.49
C ASP A 62 6.79 0.58 -4.80
N ASP A 63 7.26 1.63 -5.47
CA ASP A 63 7.33 2.97 -4.91
C ASP A 63 5.96 3.55 -4.55
N ILE A 64 4.94 3.27 -5.37
CA ILE A 64 3.56 3.72 -5.13
C ILE A 64 3.01 2.98 -3.92
N ALA A 65 3.21 1.66 -3.86
CA ALA A 65 2.77 0.84 -2.75
C ALA A 65 3.47 1.22 -1.44
N LEU A 66 4.76 1.53 -1.48
CA LEU A 66 5.56 2.00 -0.35
C LEU A 66 5.08 3.37 0.15
N SER A 67 4.89 4.35 -0.75
CA SER A 67 4.39 5.67 -0.38
C SER A 67 3.01 5.59 0.24
N ALA A 68 2.10 4.82 -0.38
CA ALA A 68 0.75 4.64 0.12
C ALA A 68 0.72 3.97 1.50
N LEU A 69 1.57 2.98 1.74
CA LEU A 69 1.67 2.33 3.06
C LEU A 69 2.22 3.29 4.13
N LYS A 70 3.17 4.17 3.79
CA LYS A 70 3.65 5.22 4.71
C LYS A 70 2.53 6.19 5.09
N GLU A 71 1.76 6.66 4.12
CA GLU A 71 0.59 7.53 4.37
C GLU A 71 -0.48 6.84 5.21
N ALA A 72 -0.75 5.55 4.95
CA ALA A 72 -1.69 4.77 5.75
C ALA A 72 -1.26 4.68 7.22
N ARG A 73 0.04 4.46 7.48
CA ARG A 73 0.61 4.42 8.84
C ARG A 73 0.54 5.79 9.52
N ALA A 74 0.77 6.87 8.79
CA ALA A 74 0.64 8.22 9.31
C ALA A 74 -0.83 8.52 9.71
N ALA A 75 -1.79 8.12 8.89
CA ALA A 75 -3.22 8.27 9.19
C ALA A 75 -3.65 7.43 10.41
N ASP A 76 -3.17 6.18 10.54
CA ASP A 76 -3.37 5.34 11.73
C ASP A 76 -2.85 6.02 13.00
N ALA A 77 -1.66 6.64 12.95
CA ALA A 77 -1.11 7.40 14.09
C ALA A 77 -1.96 8.63 14.46
N LEU A 78 -2.71 9.19 13.51
CA LEU A 78 -3.63 10.30 13.71
C LEU A 78 -5.07 9.85 14.03
N ASN A 79 -5.32 8.55 14.10
CA ASN A 79 -6.67 7.95 14.20
C ASN A 79 -7.61 8.33 13.05
N ASP A 80 -7.06 8.70 11.88
CA ASP A 80 -7.83 8.91 10.65
C ASP A 80 -8.06 7.56 9.97
N VAL A 81 -9.16 6.89 10.37
CA VAL A 81 -9.51 5.55 9.90
C VAL A 81 -9.79 5.54 8.39
N ASP A 82 -10.53 6.51 7.87
CA ASP A 82 -10.95 6.52 6.46
C ASP A 82 -9.75 6.73 5.54
N THR A 83 -8.89 7.69 5.85
CA THR A 83 -7.64 7.89 5.10
C THR A 83 -6.73 6.68 5.25
N GLY A 84 -6.58 6.16 6.47
CA GLY A 84 -5.73 5.01 6.74
C GLY A 84 -6.14 3.78 5.92
N VAL A 85 -7.43 3.46 5.89
CA VAL A 85 -7.93 2.34 5.08
C VAL A 85 -7.74 2.65 3.60
N ARG A 86 -8.16 3.82 3.10
CA ARG A 86 -8.03 4.17 1.68
C ARG A 86 -6.58 4.04 1.18
N MET A 87 -5.62 4.50 1.97
CA MET A 87 -4.20 4.45 1.60
C MET A 87 -3.62 3.04 1.71
N ALA A 88 -4.03 2.25 2.72
CA ALA A 88 -3.67 0.84 2.79
C ALA A 88 -4.21 0.06 1.57
N GLN A 89 -5.46 0.32 1.18
CA GLN A 89 -6.06 -0.29 -0.01
C GLN A 89 -5.34 0.10 -1.30
N ARG A 90 -4.97 1.37 -1.45
CA ARG A 90 -4.12 1.83 -2.56
C ARG A 90 -2.79 1.10 -2.60
N SER A 91 -2.16 0.86 -1.45
CA SER A 91 -0.89 0.15 -1.36
C SER A 91 -1.00 -1.28 -1.88
N TYR A 92 -1.94 -2.07 -1.35
CA TYR A 92 -2.08 -3.46 -1.78
C TYR A 92 -2.66 -3.62 -3.20
N ALA A 93 -3.34 -2.58 -3.72
CA ALA A 93 -3.80 -2.54 -5.10
C ALA A 93 -2.65 -2.26 -6.08
N ALA A 94 -1.68 -1.43 -5.70
CA ALA A 94 -0.47 -1.18 -6.48
C ALA A 94 0.45 -2.41 -6.49
N GLN A 95 0.67 -3.02 -5.33
CA GLN A 95 1.39 -4.29 -5.20
C GLN A 95 0.82 -5.06 -4.01
N LYS A 96 0.32 -6.28 -4.24
CA LYS A 96 -0.16 -7.15 -3.16
C LYS A 96 0.91 -7.27 -2.07
N ASN A 97 0.60 -6.84 -0.85
CA ASN A 97 1.50 -6.89 0.30
C ASN A 97 0.71 -7.09 1.60
N LEU A 98 1.25 -7.89 2.53
CA LEU A 98 0.54 -8.25 3.77
C LEU A 98 0.45 -7.07 4.74
N ALA A 99 1.45 -6.21 4.81
CA ALA A 99 1.48 -5.07 5.74
C ALA A 99 0.30 -4.12 5.50
N ALA A 100 -0.01 -3.81 4.25
CA ALA A 100 -1.16 -2.98 3.89
C ALA A 100 -2.48 -3.69 4.21
N HIS A 101 -2.63 -4.98 3.90
CA HIS A 101 -3.83 -5.72 4.28
C HIS A 101 -4.03 -5.77 5.81
N HIS A 102 -2.98 -6.06 6.57
CA HIS A 102 -3.03 -6.09 8.04
C HIS A 102 -3.43 -4.73 8.61
N LEU A 103 -2.91 -3.64 8.04
CA LEU A 103 -3.25 -2.29 8.48
C LEU A 103 -4.72 -1.94 8.17
N ALA A 104 -5.19 -2.24 6.96
CA ALA A 104 -6.59 -2.02 6.59
C ALA A 104 -7.53 -2.80 7.52
N ILE A 105 -7.22 -4.06 7.81
CA ILE A 105 -7.96 -4.90 8.76
C ILE A 105 -7.94 -4.28 10.16
N LYS A 106 -6.76 -3.89 10.67
CA LYS A 106 -6.60 -3.30 12.00
C LYS A 106 -7.53 -2.08 12.15
N LEU A 107 -7.48 -1.17 11.18
CA LEU A 107 -8.27 0.06 11.20
C LEU A 107 -9.77 -0.23 11.20
N ARG A 108 -10.25 -1.13 10.34
CA ARG A 108 -11.67 -1.54 10.30
C ARG A 108 -12.13 -2.19 11.61
N CYS A 109 -11.27 -3.00 12.21
CA CYS A 109 -11.57 -3.65 13.48
C CYS A 109 -11.60 -2.64 14.65
N GLN A 110 -10.68 -1.67 14.69
CA GLN A 110 -10.67 -0.61 15.69
C GLN A 110 -11.89 0.30 15.59
N SER A 111 -12.33 0.61 14.37
CA SER A 111 -13.53 1.40 14.13
C SER A 111 -14.84 0.62 14.27
N LYS A 112 -14.77 -0.68 14.63
CA LYS A 112 -15.93 -1.58 14.71
C LYS A 112 -16.76 -1.60 13.43
N ASP A 113 -16.09 -1.54 12.28
CA ASP A 113 -16.76 -1.61 10.98
C ASP A 113 -17.17 -3.06 10.70
N MET A 114 -18.39 -3.41 11.12
CA MET A 114 -18.96 -4.74 10.97
C MET A 114 -19.32 -5.09 9.53
N VAL A 115 -19.40 -4.09 8.65
CA VAL A 115 -19.81 -4.27 7.24
C VAL A 115 -18.58 -4.59 6.39
N ASN A 116 -17.55 -3.75 6.47
CA ASN A 116 -16.35 -3.89 5.64
C ASN A 116 -15.24 -4.68 6.34
N GLY A 117 -15.26 -4.78 7.67
CA GLY A 117 -14.26 -5.53 8.44
C GLY A 117 -14.16 -7.00 8.02
N PRO A 118 -15.26 -7.78 8.05
CA PRO A 118 -15.23 -9.19 7.65
C PRO A 118 -14.77 -9.39 6.19
N ALA A 119 -15.18 -8.48 5.29
CA ALA A 119 -14.77 -8.49 3.89
C ALA A 119 -13.29 -8.17 3.69
N GLU A 120 -12.69 -7.35 4.56
CA GLU A 120 -11.26 -7.07 4.53
C GLU A 120 -10.46 -8.24 5.13
N LEU A 121 -10.94 -8.86 6.21
CA LEU A 121 -10.30 -10.05 6.80
C LEU A 121 -10.24 -11.22 5.81
N SER A 122 -11.29 -11.44 5.02
CA SER A 122 -11.36 -12.56 4.08
C SER A 122 -10.40 -12.46 2.89
N LYS A 123 -9.82 -11.29 2.64
CA LYS A 123 -8.81 -11.07 1.58
C LYS A 123 -7.45 -11.68 1.93
N VAL A 124 -7.20 -11.97 3.20
CA VAL A 124 -5.95 -12.53 3.70
C VAL A 124 -6.20 -13.95 4.19
N SER A 125 -5.28 -14.86 3.87
CA SER A 125 -5.38 -16.23 4.37
C SER A 125 -5.26 -16.27 5.90
N LYS A 126 -5.93 -17.22 6.56
CA LYS A 126 -5.82 -17.37 8.02
C LYS A 126 -4.38 -17.60 8.49
N THR A 127 -3.53 -18.20 7.66
CA THR A 127 -2.11 -18.44 7.96
C THR A 127 -1.25 -17.18 7.88
N ASP A 128 -1.68 -16.19 7.09
CA ASP A 128 -0.98 -14.90 6.95
C ASP A 128 -1.53 -13.83 7.92
N LEU A 129 -2.58 -14.14 8.71
CA LEU A 129 -3.15 -13.24 9.71
C LEU A 129 -2.44 -13.37 11.06
N PRO A 130 -1.89 -12.27 11.62
CA PRO A 130 -1.34 -12.28 12.97
C PRO A 130 -2.43 -12.58 14.01
N ALA A 131 -2.15 -13.44 14.98
CA ALA A 131 -3.11 -13.80 16.04
C ALA A 131 -3.66 -12.57 16.78
N ARG A 132 -2.80 -11.59 17.08
CA ARG A 132 -3.18 -10.30 17.71
C ARG A 132 -4.25 -9.54 16.92
N LEU A 133 -4.21 -9.65 15.60
CA LEU A 133 -5.14 -8.95 14.72
C LEU A 133 -6.50 -9.64 14.71
N VAL A 134 -6.51 -10.97 14.65
CA VAL A 134 -7.72 -11.79 14.78
C VAL A 134 -8.40 -11.52 16.12
N GLU A 135 -7.63 -11.47 17.20
CA GLU A 135 -8.15 -11.18 18.53
C GLU A 135 -8.71 -9.75 18.65
N LEU A 136 -8.01 -8.76 18.09
CA LEU A 136 -8.49 -7.37 18.05
C LEU A 136 -9.82 -7.27 17.31
N CYS A 137 -9.98 -7.97 16.19
CA CYS A 137 -11.21 -7.98 15.43
C CYS A 137 -12.34 -8.64 16.22
N ARG A 138 -12.08 -9.83 16.79
CA ARG A 138 -13.03 -10.56 17.64
C ARG A 138 -13.49 -9.73 18.85
N SER A 139 -12.57 -9.07 19.56
CA SER A 139 -12.92 -8.25 20.74
C SER A 139 -13.76 -7.02 20.38
N ASN A 140 -13.69 -6.57 19.13
CA ASN A 140 -14.49 -5.49 18.58
C ASN A 140 -15.74 -5.97 17.82
N GLY A 141 -16.04 -7.28 17.84
CA GLY A 141 -17.19 -7.89 17.18
C GLY A 141 -17.03 -8.20 15.69
N VAL A 142 -15.88 -7.86 15.10
CA VAL A 142 -15.59 -8.12 13.69
C VAL A 142 -15.04 -9.55 13.55
N GLU A 143 -15.86 -10.47 13.07
CA GLU A 143 -15.46 -11.89 12.92
C GLU A 143 -15.33 -12.30 11.45
N LEU A 144 -14.42 -13.26 11.20
CA LEU A 144 -14.36 -13.94 9.91
C LEU A 144 -15.65 -14.74 9.70
N PRO A 145 -16.30 -14.65 8.53
CA PRO A 145 -17.37 -15.56 8.19
C PRO A 145 -16.85 -17.00 8.25
N LYS A 146 -17.69 -17.90 8.79
CA LYS A 146 -17.35 -19.30 9.05
C LYS A 146 -17.00 -20.06 7.77
#